data_AF-A0A9D1M401-F1
#
_entry.id   AF-A0A9D1M401-F1
#
_cell.length_a   1.000
_cell.length_b   1.000
_cell.length_c   1.000
_cell.angle_alpha   90.00
_cell.angle_beta   90.00
_cell.angle_gamma   90.00
#
_symmetry.space_group_name_H-M   'P 1'
#
loop_
_entity.id
_entity.type
_entity.pdbx_description
1 polymer ?
#
loop_
_entity_poly.entity_id
_entity_poly.type
_entity_poly.pdbx_seq_one_letter_code
_entity_poly.pdbx_strand_id
1 'polypeptide(L)'
;MASKAISTIGKYAAKKIGNKTFDKAIQKISEPYERLKRKAFGIKPLNVGERETIKCLQNPHNSSSYCKSVGNTVRKTYHKTGKYK
;
A
#
# COMPACT_ATOMS: atom_id res chain seq x y z
N MET A 1 -11.11 25.37 -8.12
CA MET A 1 -11.59 24.66 -9.33
C MET A 1 -10.47 23.95 -10.11
N ALA A 2 -9.45 23.38 -9.43
CA ALA A 2 -8.37 22.63 -10.08
C ALA A 2 -8.77 21.18 -10.46
N SER A 3 -9.75 20.61 -9.76
CA SER A 3 -10.17 19.20 -9.91
C SER A 3 -10.87 18.90 -11.24
N LYS A 4 -11.55 19.89 -11.86
CA LYS A 4 -12.21 19.70 -13.16
C LYS A 4 -11.19 19.58 -14.29
N ALA A 5 -10.15 20.43 -14.30
CA ALA A 5 -9.13 20.40 -15.35
C ALA A 5 -8.32 19.09 -15.35
N ILE A 6 -7.96 18.57 -14.16
CA ILE A 6 -7.24 17.29 -14.03
C ILE A 6 -8.12 16.12 -14.52
N SER A 7 -9.43 16.15 -14.22
CA SER A 7 -10.37 15.12 -14.69
C SER A 7 -10.48 15.09 -16.23
N THR A 8 -10.49 16.25 -16.87
CA THR A 8 -10.57 16.36 -18.34
C THR A 8 -9.29 15.88 -19.03
N ILE A 9 -8.12 16.24 -18.49
CA ILE A 9 -6.81 15.82 -19.02
C ILE A 9 -6.61 14.30 -18.85
N GLY A 10 -6.96 13.75 -17.68
CA GLY A 10 -6.88 12.31 -17.42
C GLY A 10 -7.80 11.48 -18.32
N LYS A 11 -9.02 11.94 -18.57
CA LYS A 11 -9.96 11.29 -19.49
C LYS A 11 -9.49 11.31 -20.94
N TYR A 12 -8.87 12.41 -21.38
CA TYR A 12 -8.34 12.52 -22.74
C TYR A 12 -7.12 11.60 -22.96
N ALA A 13 -6.21 11.52 -21.98
CA ALA A 13 -5.05 10.64 -22.02
C ALA A 13 -5.43 9.15 -21.99
N ALA A 14 -6.38 8.77 -21.13
CA ALA A 14 -6.89 7.39 -21.04
C ALA A 14 -7.57 6.93 -22.35
N LYS A 15 -8.29 7.84 -23.04
CA LYS A 15 -8.95 7.55 -24.32
C LYS A 15 -7.97 7.36 -25.48
N LYS A 16 -6.81 8.05 -25.47
CA LYS A 16 -5.83 8.02 -26.57
C LYS A 16 -4.78 6.91 -26.43
N ILE A 17 -4.45 6.51 -25.19
CA ILE A 17 -3.34 5.58 -24.89
C ILE A 17 -3.86 4.19 -24.48
N GLY A 18 -5.17 4.06 -24.22
CA GLY A 18 -5.82 2.84 -23.74
C GLY A 18 -5.58 2.61 -22.25
N ASN A 19 -6.63 2.26 -21.51
CA ASN A 19 -6.61 2.14 -20.04
C ASN A 19 -5.44 1.26 -19.53
N LYS A 20 -5.17 0.12 -20.17
CA LYS A 20 -4.11 -0.81 -19.75
C LYS A 20 -2.70 -0.18 -19.78
N THR A 21 -2.44 0.71 -20.72
CA THR A 21 -1.14 1.37 -20.89
C THR A 21 -1.02 2.58 -19.95
N PHE A 22 -2.15 3.27 -19.72
CA PHE A 22 -2.25 4.36 -18.76
C PHE A 22 -2.10 3.87 -17.30
N ASP A 23 -2.72 2.74 -16.95
CA ASP A 23 -2.56 2.12 -15.62
C ASP A 23 -1.11 1.69 -15.35
N LYS A 24 -0.44 1.10 -16.36
CA LYS A 24 0.99 0.77 -16.25
C LYS A 24 1.87 2.01 -16.12
N ALA A 25 1.54 3.09 -16.83
CA ALA A 25 2.27 4.35 -16.72
C ALA A 25 2.06 5.00 -15.35
N ILE A 26 0.83 5.00 -14.82
CA ILE A 26 0.53 5.48 -13.47
C ILE A 26 1.26 4.64 -12.43
N GLN A 27 1.26 3.31 -12.54
CA GLN A 27 2.03 2.45 -11.65
C GLN A 27 3.53 2.83 -11.67
N LYS A 28 4.12 2.95 -12.86
CA LYS A 28 5.53 3.36 -13.03
C LYS A 28 5.85 4.74 -12.49
N ILE A 29 4.90 5.69 -12.52
CA ILE A 29 5.08 7.05 -11.97
C ILE A 29 4.83 7.07 -10.45
N SER A 30 3.93 6.23 -9.96
CA SER A 30 3.56 6.16 -8.54
C SER A 30 4.64 5.51 -7.68
N GLU A 31 5.35 4.49 -8.19
CA GLU A 31 6.45 3.84 -7.46
C GLU A 31 7.59 4.79 -7.04
N PRO A 32 8.17 5.62 -7.94
CA PRO A 32 9.19 6.57 -7.56
C PRO A 32 8.65 7.67 -6.63
N TYR A 33 7.39 8.09 -6.80
CA TYR A 33 6.74 9.05 -5.89
C TYR A 33 6.57 8.47 -4.48
N GLU A 34 6.09 7.25 -4.34
CA GLU A 34 5.97 6.55 -3.07
C GLU A 34 7.33 6.32 -2.41
N ARG A 35 8.37 6.00 -3.19
CA ARG A 35 9.74 5.85 -2.70
C ARG A 35 10.32 7.18 -2.22
N LEU A 36 10.08 8.27 -2.94
CA LEU A 36 10.49 9.62 -2.55
C LEU A 36 9.75 10.08 -1.29
N LYS A 37 8.43 9.86 -1.22
CA LYS A 37 7.60 10.14 -0.06
C LYS A 37 8.10 9.39 1.17
N ARG A 38 8.38 8.08 1.05
CA ARG A 38 8.93 7.29 2.16
C ARG A 38 10.29 7.81 2.63
N LYS A 39 11.17 8.21 1.71
CA LYS A 39 12.47 8.83 2.06
C LYS A 39 12.30 10.18 2.74
N ALA A 40 11.46 11.05 2.18
CA ALA A 40 11.23 12.40 2.70
C ALA A 40 10.62 12.40 4.11
N PHE A 41 9.70 11.47 4.38
CA PHE A 41 9.04 11.35 5.68
C PHE A 41 9.71 10.33 6.62
N GLY A 42 10.87 9.76 6.25
CA GLY A 42 11.56 8.75 7.04
C GLY A 42 10.71 7.50 7.34
N ILE A 43 9.72 7.21 6.50
CA ILE A 43 8.76 6.12 6.72
C ILE A 43 9.49 4.80 6.48
N LYS A 44 9.76 4.09 7.58
CA LYS A 44 10.31 2.73 7.53
C LYS A 44 9.26 1.78 6.93
N PRO A 45 9.69 0.83 6.08
CA PRO A 45 8.77 -0.22 5.62
C PRO A 45 8.25 -1.01 6.81
N LEU A 46 6.96 -1.32 6.79
CA LEU A 46 6.32 -2.09 7.86
C LEU A 46 6.97 -3.47 7.97
N ASN A 47 7.23 -3.91 9.20
CA ASN A 47 7.64 -5.27 9.43
C ASN A 47 6.47 -6.24 9.23
N VAL A 48 6.81 -7.52 9.15
CA VAL A 48 5.88 -8.63 8.94
C VAL A 48 4.73 -8.62 9.96
N GLY A 49 5.02 -8.41 11.24
CA GLY A 49 3.99 -8.36 12.27
C GLY A 49 3.07 -7.15 12.15
N GLU A 50 3.64 -5.97 11.85
CA GLU A 50 2.87 -4.74 11.65
C GLU A 50 1.92 -4.85 10.46
N ARG A 51 2.39 -5.46 9.36
CA ARG A 51 1.58 -5.66 8.16
C ARG A 51 0.36 -6.54 8.43
N GLU A 52 0.53 -7.68 9.12
CA GLU A 52 -0.62 -8.52 9.50
C GLU A 52 -1.52 -7.88 10.54
N THR A 53 -0.95 -7.11 11.48
CA THR A 53 -1.76 -6.38 12.46
C THR A 53 -2.68 -5.38 11.76
N ILE A 54 -2.16 -4.62 10.78
CA ILE A 54 -2.95 -3.66 10.01
C ILE A 54 -4.04 -4.36 9.19
N LYS A 55 -3.72 -5.46 8.50
CA LYS A 55 -4.72 -6.26 7.78
C LYS A 55 -5.82 -6.77 8.71
N CYS A 56 -5.45 -7.26 9.89
CA CYS A 56 -6.42 -7.74 10.87
C CYS A 56 -7.34 -6.60 11.35
N LEU A 57 -6.78 -5.40 11.57
CA LEU A 57 -7.53 -4.22 12.00
C LEU A 57 -8.44 -3.63 10.91
N GLN A 58 -8.25 -3.99 9.63
CA GLN A 58 -9.17 -3.60 8.56
C GLN A 58 -10.54 -4.30 8.69
N ASN A 59 -10.63 -5.40 9.45
CA ASN A 59 -11.90 -6.04 9.75
C ASN A 59 -12.50 -5.43 11.03
N PRO A 60 -13.67 -4.77 10.95
CA PRO A 60 -14.29 -4.09 12.08
C PRO A 60 -14.75 -5.04 13.21
N HIS A 61 -14.89 -6.34 12.92
CA HIS A 61 -15.25 -7.35 13.92
C HIS A 61 -14.07 -7.79 14.79
N ASN A 62 -12.83 -7.44 14.40
CA ASN A 62 -11.65 -7.84 15.13
C ASN A 62 -11.30 -6.82 16.20
N SER A 63 -11.02 -7.31 17.42
CA SER A 63 -10.52 -6.45 18.48
C SER A 63 -9.05 -6.09 18.27
N SER A 64 -8.65 -4.92 18.76
CA SER A 64 -7.25 -4.49 18.71
C SER A 64 -6.31 -5.47 19.42
N SER A 65 -6.75 -6.06 20.54
CA SER A 65 -5.98 -7.06 21.29
C SER A 65 -5.76 -8.34 20.49
N TYR A 66 -6.79 -8.82 19.78
CA TYR A 66 -6.68 -9.97 18.89
C TYR A 66 -5.69 -9.70 17.75
N CYS A 67 -5.79 -8.56 17.09
CA CYS A 67 -4.90 -8.23 15.98
C CYS A 67 -3.43 -8.06 16.40
N LYS A 68 -3.18 -7.52 17.60
CA LYS A 68 -1.83 -7.50 18.18
C LYS A 68 -1.28 -8.92 18.41
N SER A 69 -2.12 -9.85 18.86
CA SER A 69 -1.74 -11.26 19.04
C SER A 69 -1.37 -11.93 17.71
N VAL A 70 -2.16 -11.69 16.66
CA VAL A 70 -1.89 -12.19 15.30
C VAL A 70 -0.55 -11.65 14.79
N GLY A 71 -0.34 -10.33 14.85
CA GLY A 71 0.91 -9.70 14.42
C GLY A 71 2.15 -10.25 15.14
N ASN A 72 2.06 -10.43 16.46
CA ASN A 72 3.13 -11.01 17.26
C ASN A 72 3.41 -12.47 16.87
N THR A 73 2.38 -13.26 16.60
CA THR A 73 2.52 -14.66 16.20
C THR A 73 3.23 -14.79 14.85
N VAL A 74 2.83 -13.96 13.87
CA VAL A 74 3.43 -13.97 12.54
C VAL A 74 4.86 -13.45 12.59
N ARG A 75 5.14 -12.39 13.37
CA ARG A 75 6.51 -11.90 13.60
C ARG A 75 7.42 -12.97 14.20
N LYS A 76 6.96 -13.67 15.24
CA LYS A 76 7.73 -14.77 15.88
C LYS A 76 7.98 -15.91 14.89
N THR A 77 6.96 -16.28 14.12
CA THR A 77 7.08 -17.34 13.09
C THR A 77 8.13 -16.95 12.06
N TYR A 78 8.06 -15.72 11.52
CA TYR A 78 9.01 -15.21 10.55
C TYR A 78 10.44 -15.18 11.08
N HIS A 79 10.65 -14.74 12.33
CA HIS A 79 11.97 -14.74 12.95
C HIS A 79 12.55 -16.15 13.12
N LYS A 80 11.68 -17.16 13.31
CA LYS A 80 12.11 -18.55 13.48
C LYS A 80 12.37 -19.26 12.15
N THR A 81 11.56 -18.99 11.12
CA THR A 81 11.56 -19.78 9.88
C THR A 81 12.07 -19.02 8.66
N GLY A 82 12.21 -17.69 8.74
CA GLY A 82 12.46 -16.81 7.59
C GLY A 82 11.28 -16.74 6.61
N LYS A 83 10.14 -17.38 6.92
CA LYS A 83 8.98 -17.50 6.03
C LYS A 83 7.76 -16.82 6.63
N TYR A 84 7.01 -16.16 5.76
CA TYR A 84 5.69 -15.62 6.08
C TYR A 84 4.66 -16.74 5.93
N LYS A 85 3.73 -16.86 6.88
CA LYS A 85 2.63 -17.83 6.81
C LYS A 85 1.47 -17.31 5.98
#